data_AF-A0A1G3RRA0-F1
#
_entry.id   AF-A0A1G3RRA0-F1
#
_cell.length_a   1.000
_cell.length_b   1.000
_cell.length_c   1.000
_cell.angle_alpha   90.00
_cell.angle_beta   90.00
_cell.angle_gamma   90.00
#
_symmetry.space_group_name_H-M   'P 1'
#
loop_
_entity.id
_entity.type
_entity.pdbx_description
1 polymer ?
#
loop_
_entity_poly.entity_id
_entity_poly.type
_entity_poly.pdbx_seq_one_letter_code
_entity_poly.pdbx_strand_id
1 'polypeptide(L)'
;MKSNSNKNKTHRRYVALVAMLLAGLAASWTTGGNSDGTTSGTAGSIAPSTTVYTGLDAATIAELRGDFTGAVESMAATEKAIRSMDARFPDERLLWPPMARAYRASLEGLIGKHSLKLLEKFNRVNVAITDYDGLIEAYPESLELRFMRFAFYSQLPGLFGVGSFVDPDRALLPDMLAQGKDKRVPDSHKLEMINWMLKDGKPDKTETTRLKAAATKLGGR
;
A
#
# COMPACT_ATOMS: atom_id res chain seq x y z
N MET A 1 -25.52 20.47 -25.61
CA MET A 1 -24.61 19.37 -25.19
C MET A 1 -23.25 19.93 -24.76
N LYS A 2 -23.12 20.41 -23.51
CA LYS A 2 -21.83 20.82 -22.91
C LYS A 2 -21.88 20.55 -21.40
N SER A 3 -21.66 19.30 -21.00
CA SER A 3 -21.34 18.96 -19.60
C SER A 3 -20.75 17.56 -19.53
N ASN A 4 -19.46 17.42 -19.87
CA ASN A 4 -18.70 16.22 -19.48
C ASN A 4 -17.18 16.48 -19.28
N SER A 5 -16.73 17.73 -19.44
CA SER A 5 -15.29 18.07 -19.33
C SER A 5 -14.84 18.33 -17.89
N ASN A 6 -15.76 18.57 -16.94
CA ASN A 6 -15.38 19.01 -15.60
C ASN A 6 -15.06 17.86 -14.61
N LYS A 7 -15.59 16.65 -14.81
CA LYS A 7 -15.29 15.50 -13.94
C LYS A 7 -13.85 14.98 -14.09
N ASN A 8 -13.26 15.14 -15.29
CA ASN A 8 -11.89 14.70 -15.57
C ASN A 8 -10.79 15.65 -15.09
N LYS A 9 -11.14 16.91 -14.78
CA LYS A 9 -10.17 17.89 -14.22
C LYS A 9 -9.96 17.71 -12.72
N THR A 10 -10.98 17.22 -12.00
CA THR A 10 -10.89 16.96 -10.57
C THR A 10 -9.95 15.79 -10.29
N HIS A 11 -10.02 14.67 -11.03
CA HIS A 11 -9.08 13.56 -10.82
C HIS A 11 -7.60 13.89 -11.12
N ARG A 12 -7.31 14.82 -12.03
CA ARG A 12 -5.92 15.18 -12.38
C ARG A 12 -5.22 16.11 -11.38
N ARG A 13 -5.95 16.76 -10.47
CA ARG A 13 -5.37 17.67 -9.45
C ARG A 13 -5.08 17.00 -8.11
N TYR A 14 -5.63 15.82 -7.85
CA TYR A 14 -5.65 15.23 -6.50
C TYR A 14 -4.41 14.43 -6.13
N VAL A 15 -3.71 13.84 -7.10
CA VAL A 15 -2.47 13.09 -6.81
C VAL A 15 -1.32 14.04 -6.41
N ALA A 16 -1.44 15.36 -6.60
CA ALA A 16 -0.34 16.31 -6.31
C ALA A 16 -0.32 16.83 -4.86
N LEU A 17 -1.39 16.65 -4.08
CA LEU A 17 -1.44 17.17 -2.70
C LEU A 17 -0.96 16.17 -1.65
N VAL A 18 -0.80 14.88 -2.01
CA VAL A 18 -0.44 13.81 -1.06
C VAL A 18 1.06 13.80 -0.72
N ALA A 19 1.93 14.37 -1.58
CA ALA A 19 3.38 14.45 -1.36
C ALA A 19 3.85 15.68 -0.56
N MET A 20 3.00 16.70 -0.30
CA MET A 20 3.43 18.00 0.22
C MET A 20 3.33 18.18 1.75
N LEU A 21 2.78 17.23 2.51
CA LEU A 21 2.51 17.42 3.95
C LEU A 21 3.37 16.59 4.91
N LEU A 22 4.42 15.93 4.41
CA LEU A 22 5.41 15.21 5.23
C LEU A 22 6.84 15.79 5.18
N ALA A 23 7.07 16.88 4.43
CA ALA A 23 8.40 17.48 4.24
C ALA A 23 8.73 18.63 5.23
N GLY A 24 7.95 18.82 6.29
CA GLY A 24 8.07 19.98 7.19
C GLY A 24 8.39 19.62 8.63
N LEU A 25 9.45 18.86 8.89
CA LEU A 25 10.27 18.92 10.13
C LEU A 25 11.40 17.88 10.02
N ALA A 26 12.53 18.26 9.43
CA ALA A 26 13.77 17.50 9.53
C ALA A 26 14.84 18.44 10.10
N ALA A 27 14.85 18.59 11.42
CA ALA A 27 15.95 19.18 12.15
C ALA A 27 16.43 18.18 13.22
N SER A 28 17.59 17.60 12.91
CA SER A 28 18.65 17.23 13.85
C SER A 28 18.38 16.12 14.88
N TRP A 29 18.47 14.85 14.47
CA TRP A 29 18.90 13.77 15.38
C TRP A 29 19.73 12.73 14.61
N THR A 30 20.93 12.46 15.13
CA THR A 30 21.87 11.43 14.70
C THR A 30 21.87 10.28 15.71
N THR A 31 22.29 9.10 15.24
CA THR A 31 22.62 7.88 16.01
C THR A 31 21.39 7.07 16.44
N GLY A 32 21.28 5.74 16.31
CA GLY A 32 22.19 4.65 15.95
C GLY A 32 21.61 3.37 16.60
N GLY A 33 21.90 2.17 16.07
CA GLY A 33 21.68 0.93 16.81
C GLY A 33 21.11 -0.23 15.99
N ASN A 34 21.97 -1.21 15.75
CA ASN A 34 21.72 -2.52 15.18
C ASN A 34 21.07 -3.45 16.23
N SER A 35 20.27 -4.43 15.80
CA SER A 35 20.17 -5.71 16.51
C SER A 35 19.55 -6.81 15.64
N ASP A 36 20.37 -7.78 15.30
CA ASP A 36 20.00 -9.11 14.81
C ASP A 36 19.31 -9.92 15.90
N GLY A 37 18.35 -10.76 15.49
CA GLY A 37 17.67 -11.71 16.38
C GLY A 37 17.01 -12.83 15.58
N THR A 38 17.77 -13.89 15.29
CA THR A 38 17.27 -15.14 14.70
C THR A 38 16.66 -16.02 15.80
N THR A 39 15.40 -16.41 15.65
CA THR A 39 14.83 -17.59 16.34
C THR A 39 14.01 -18.41 15.37
N SER A 40 14.50 -19.60 15.05
CA SER A 40 13.78 -20.65 14.32
C SER A 40 12.86 -21.39 15.28
N GLY A 41 11.57 -21.42 14.96
CA GLY A 41 10.55 -22.24 15.64
C GLY A 41 9.77 -23.05 14.60
N THR A 42 9.88 -24.37 14.70
CA THR A 42 9.22 -25.35 13.83
C THR A 42 7.73 -25.44 14.18
N ALA A 43 6.86 -24.83 13.38
CA ALA A 43 5.41 -24.96 13.48
C ALA A 43 4.87 -25.79 12.29
N GLY A 44 3.97 -26.72 12.60
CA GLY A 44 3.39 -27.68 11.67
C GLY A 44 2.84 -27.03 10.39
N SER A 45 3.24 -27.61 9.25
CA SER A 45 2.85 -27.17 7.91
C SER A 45 1.36 -27.44 7.67
N ILE A 46 0.52 -26.48 8.04
CA ILE A 46 -0.71 -26.22 7.31
C ILE A 46 -0.22 -25.53 6.04
N ALA A 47 -0.33 -26.18 4.88
CA ALA A 47 0.06 -25.57 3.61
C ALA A 47 -0.63 -24.20 3.51
N PRO A 48 0.12 -23.08 3.50
CA PRO A 48 -0.49 -21.76 3.48
C PRO A 48 -1.34 -21.69 2.22
N SER A 49 -2.60 -21.29 2.39
CA SER A 49 -3.49 -21.04 1.26
C SER A 49 -2.73 -20.17 0.26
N THR A 50 -2.51 -20.69 -0.95
CA THR A 50 -1.50 -20.17 -1.89
C THR A 50 -1.82 -18.78 -2.45
N THR A 51 -2.96 -18.19 -2.09
CA THR A 51 -3.36 -16.87 -2.54
C THR A 51 -3.58 -15.91 -1.37
N VAL A 52 -3.04 -14.70 -1.52
CA VAL A 52 -3.22 -13.57 -0.60
C VAL A 52 -4.70 -13.14 -0.43
N TYR A 53 -5.56 -13.59 -1.35
CA TYR A 53 -7.00 -13.27 -1.41
C TYR A 53 -7.89 -14.37 -0.81
N THR A 54 -7.34 -15.39 -0.15
CA THR A 54 -8.14 -16.47 0.43
C THR A 54 -9.20 -15.91 1.36
N GLY A 55 -10.47 -16.32 1.16
CA GLY A 55 -11.60 -15.82 1.95
C GLY A 55 -12.18 -14.48 1.46
N LEU A 56 -11.67 -13.91 0.35
CA LEU A 56 -12.20 -12.69 -0.25
C LEU A 56 -12.75 -12.97 -1.64
N ASP A 57 -14.03 -12.64 -1.86
CA ASP A 57 -14.60 -12.63 -3.21
C ASP A 57 -14.25 -11.34 -3.98
N ALA A 58 -14.54 -11.33 -5.28
CA ALA A 58 -14.20 -10.20 -6.14
C ALA A 58 -14.93 -8.90 -5.76
N ALA A 59 -16.16 -8.99 -5.26
CA ALA A 59 -16.95 -7.84 -4.85
C ALA A 59 -16.35 -7.20 -3.58
N THR A 60 -15.98 -8.02 -2.61
CA THR A 60 -15.32 -7.62 -1.37
C THR A 60 -14.00 -6.92 -1.67
N ILE A 61 -13.17 -7.48 -2.56
CA ILE A 61 -11.89 -6.85 -2.94
C ILE A 61 -12.13 -5.51 -3.65
N ALA A 62 -13.12 -5.43 -4.54
CA ALA A 62 -13.45 -4.18 -5.23
C ALA A 62 -13.91 -3.09 -4.25
N GLU A 63 -14.68 -3.46 -3.23
CA GLU A 63 -15.10 -2.55 -2.17
C GLU A 63 -13.91 -2.09 -1.31
N LEU A 64 -13.03 -3.00 -0.89
CA LEU A 64 -11.82 -2.64 -0.13
C LEU A 64 -10.96 -1.63 -0.89
N ARG A 65 -10.76 -1.82 -2.20
CA ARG A 65 -10.06 -0.87 -3.09
C ARG A 65 -10.75 0.49 -3.14
N GLY A 66 -12.07 0.50 -3.30
CA GLY A 66 -12.89 1.71 -3.37
C GLY A 66 -12.85 2.51 -2.06
N ASP A 67 -13.06 1.83 -0.94
CA ASP A 67 -13.02 2.43 0.40
C ASP A 67 -11.62 2.97 0.71
N PHE A 68 -10.57 2.23 0.38
CA PHE A 68 -9.20 2.69 0.54
C PHE A 68 -8.90 3.95 -0.29
N THR A 69 -9.35 3.98 -1.55
CA THR A 69 -9.21 5.15 -2.42
C THR A 69 -9.88 6.38 -1.81
N GLY A 70 -11.09 6.22 -1.24
CA GLY A 70 -11.78 7.31 -0.54
C GLY A 70 -11.10 7.73 0.76
N ALA A 71 -10.51 6.79 1.51
CA ALA A 71 -9.84 7.05 2.78
C ALA A 71 -8.63 8.00 2.66
N VAL A 72 -7.91 7.94 1.54
CA VAL A 72 -6.75 8.82 1.28
C VAL A 72 -7.11 10.31 1.38
N GLU A 73 -8.37 10.66 1.13
CA GLU A 73 -8.88 12.02 1.03
C GLU A 73 -9.26 12.65 2.38
N SER A 74 -9.66 11.87 3.39
CA SER A 74 -10.08 12.43 4.68
C SER A 74 -10.03 11.45 5.85
N MET A 75 -9.94 12.00 7.05
CA MET A 75 -10.08 11.24 8.30
C MET A 75 -11.43 10.51 8.36
N ALA A 76 -12.52 11.21 8.07
CA ALA A 76 -13.87 10.62 8.17
C ALA A 76 -14.05 9.42 7.22
N ALA A 77 -13.51 9.49 6.00
CA ALA A 77 -13.52 8.37 5.06
C ALA A 77 -12.62 7.21 5.55
N THR A 78 -11.46 7.51 6.14
CA THR A 78 -10.57 6.52 6.73
C THR A 78 -11.25 5.76 7.86
N GLU A 79 -11.85 6.48 8.81
CA GLU A 79 -12.57 5.87 9.93
C GLU A 79 -13.79 5.07 9.48
N LYS A 80 -14.50 5.55 8.45
CA LYS A 80 -15.61 4.80 7.85
C LYS A 80 -15.12 3.47 7.27
N ALA A 81 -14.05 3.50 6.48
CA ALA A 81 -13.47 2.29 5.89
C ALA A 81 -13.01 1.29 6.97
N ILE A 82 -12.36 1.78 8.03
CA ILE A 82 -11.96 0.95 9.17
C ILE A 82 -13.17 0.28 9.82
N ARG A 83 -14.24 1.03 10.13
CA ARG A 83 -15.46 0.46 10.71
C ARG A 83 -16.10 -0.59 9.79
N SER A 84 -16.13 -0.34 8.48
CA SER A 84 -16.63 -1.33 7.51
C SER A 84 -15.82 -2.62 7.54
N MET A 85 -14.49 -2.53 7.62
CA MET A 85 -13.61 -3.70 7.70
C MET A 85 -13.78 -4.46 9.02
N ASP A 86 -13.75 -3.75 10.15
CA ASP A 86 -13.90 -4.35 11.48
C ASP A 86 -15.28 -5.03 11.63
N ALA A 87 -16.34 -4.48 11.03
CA ALA A 87 -17.66 -5.11 11.02
C ALA A 87 -17.74 -6.36 10.12
N ARG A 88 -16.94 -6.39 9.04
CA ARG A 88 -16.90 -7.50 8.08
C ARG A 88 -16.09 -8.69 8.57
N PHE A 89 -15.01 -8.41 9.29
CA PHE A 89 -14.07 -9.42 9.80
C PHE A 89 -14.04 -9.31 11.33
N PRO A 90 -15.05 -9.88 12.04
CA PRO A 90 -15.19 -9.70 13.48
C PRO A 90 -14.15 -10.48 14.30
N ASP A 91 -13.49 -11.46 13.67
CA ASP A 91 -12.46 -12.28 14.31
C ASP A 91 -11.17 -11.48 14.59
N GLU A 92 -10.23 -12.12 15.28
CA GLU A 92 -8.91 -11.52 15.53
C GLU A 92 -8.21 -11.16 14.21
N ARG A 93 -7.60 -9.95 14.15
CA ARG A 93 -6.93 -9.43 12.94
C ARG A 93 -5.92 -10.39 12.32
N LEU A 94 -5.25 -11.23 13.12
CA LEU A 94 -4.28 -12.21 12.60
C LEU A 94 -4.93 -13.32 11.78
N LEU A 95 -6.21 -13.60 12.01
CA LEU A 95 -7.01 -14.60 11.30
C LEU A 95 -7.66 -14.05 10.03
N TRP A 96 -7.59 -12.73 9.82
CA TRP A 96 -8.17 -12.12 8.63
C TRP A 96 -7.42 -12.53 7.36
N PRO A 97 -8.10 -12.51 6.20
CA PRO A 97 -7.44 -12.64 4.90
C PRO A 97 -6.22 -11.72 4.78
N PRO A 98 -5.07 -12.20 4.28
CA PRO A 98 -3.84 -11.41 4.21
C PRO A 98 -4.01 -10.05 3.51
N MET A 99 -4.75 -10.02 2.40
CA MET A 99 -5.03 -8.75 1.71
C MET A 99 -5.90 -7.80 2.56
N ALA A 100 -6.88 -8.32 3.31
CA ALA A 100 -7.68 -7.50 4.22
C ALA A 100 -6.81 -6.93 5.36
N ARG A 101 -5.86 -7.70 5.89
CA ARG A 101 -4.88 -7.20 6.86
C ARG A 101 -4.06 -6.05 6.30
N ALA A 102 -3.57 -6.17 5.07
CA ALA A 102 -2.81 -5.09 4.42
C ALA A 102 -3.63 -3.80 4.24
N TYR A 103 -4.90 -3.90 3.81
CA TYR A 103 -5.78 -2.73 3.74
C TYR A 103 -6.01 -2.10 5.11
N ARG A 104 -6.27 -2.91 6.12
CA ARG A 104 -6.49 -2.42 7.48
C ARG A 104 -5.24 -1.74 8.05
N ALA A 105 -4.06 -2.30 7.80
CA ALA A 105 -2.77 -1.72 8.17
C ALA A 105 -2.55 -0.35 7.49
N SER A 106 -2.78 -0.28 6.18
CA SER A 106 -2.66 0.98 5.44
C SER A 106 -3.65 2.04 5.93
N LEU A 107 -4.90 1.67 6.25
CA LEU A 107 -5.89 2.59 6.81
C LEU A 107 -5.47 3.11 8.19
N GLU A 108 -4.85 2.26 9.02
CA GLU A 108 -4.27 2.68 10.30
C GLU A 108 -3.20 3.77 10.08
N GLY A 109 -2.31 3.55 9.11
CA GLY A 109 -1.32 4.55 8.70
C GLY A 109 -1.95 5.86 8.21
N LEU A 110 -3.11 5.80 7.53
CA LEU A 110 -3.85 6.99 7.09
C LEU A 110 -4.47 7.77 8.26
N ILE A 111 -4.85 7.13 9.37
CA ILE A 111 -5.20 7.89 10.59
C ILE A 111 -4.00 8.76 11.00
N GLY A 112 -2.79 8.21 10.97
CA GLY A 112 -1.59 8.97 11.28
C GLY A 112 -1.36 10.13 10.32
N LYS A 113 -1.60 9.93 9.02
CA LYS A 113 -1.54 11.01 8.01
C LYS A 113 -2.48 12.18 8.35
N HIS A 114 -3.71 11.87 8.74
CA HIS A 114 -4.77 12.87 8.96
C HIS A 114 -4.80 13.45 10.38
N SER A 115 -4.16 12.81 11.36
CA SER A 115 -4.14 13.31 12.74
C SER A 115 -3.27 14.56 12.88
N LEU A 116 -3.79 15.54 13.61
CA LEU A 116 -3.06 16.76 14.00
C LEU A 116 -2.16 16.52 15.23
N LYS A 117 -2.28 15.37 15.90
CA LYS A 117 -1.53 15.05 17.13
C LYS A 117 -0.31 14.19 16.79
N LEU A 118 0.88 14.72 17.05
CA LEU A 118 2.14 14.06 16.67
C LEU A 118 2.31 12.67 17.31
N LEU A 119 2.00 12.53 18.60
CA LEU A 119 2.09 11.24 19.31
C LEU A 119 1.13 10.20 18.73
N GLU A 120 -0.10 10.60 18.40
CA GLU A 120 -1.06 9.71 17.75
C GLU A 120 -0.58 9.29 16.38
N LYS A 121 -0.07 10.25 15.57
CA LYS A 121 0.51 9.97 14.25
C LYS A 121 1.61 8.91 14.34
N PHE A 122 2.54 9.07 15.27
CA PHE A 122 3.64 8.13 15.47
C PHE A 122 3.14 6.74 15.87
N ASN A 123 2.22 6.67 16.84
CA ASN A 123 1.66 5.39 17.30
C ASN A 123 0.90 4.66 16.20
N ARG A 124 0.04 5.36 15.44
CA ARG A 124 -0.75 4.78 14.35
C ARG A 124 0.13 4.24 13.22
N VAL A 125 1.21 4.96 12.87
CA VAL A 125 2.18 4.48 11.87
C VAL A 125 2.91 3.22 12.37
N ASN A 126 3.33 3.17 13.63
CA ASN A 126 3.99 1.96 14.17
C ASN A 126 3.06 0.75 14.23
N VAL A 127 1.77 0.95 14.54
CA VAL A 127 0.77 -0.13 14.46
C VAL A 127 0.65 -0.62 13.02
N ALA A 128 0.56 0.27 12.04
CA ALA A 128 0.52 -0.11 10.63
C ALA A 128 1.77 -0.88 10.17
N ILE A 129 2.97 -0.45 10.59
CA ILE A 129 4.23 -1.16 10.31
C ILE A 129 4.21 -2.57 10.91
N THR A 130 3.77 -2.69 12.16
CA THR A 130 3.66 -3.98 12.86
C THR A 130 2.68 -4.91 12.15
N ASP A 131 1.53 -4.40 11.69
CA ASP A 131 0.53 -5.19 10.97
C ASP A 131 1.04 -5.68 9.60
N TYR A 132 2.03 -4.99 9.01
CA TYR A 132 2.72 -5.39 7.78
C TYR A 132 3.84 -6.41 8.00
N ASP A 133 4.31 -6.61 9.23
CA ASP A 133 5.48 -7.44 9.52
C ASP A 133 5.26 -8.90 9.09
N GLY A 134 6.22 -9.43 8.34
CA GLY A 134 6.20 -10.76 7.73
C GLY A 134 5.09 -11.00 6.68
N LEU A 135 4.20 -10.05 6.43
CA LEU A 135 3.03 -10.26 5.58
C LEU A 135 3.44 -10.41 4.10
N ILE A 136 4.41 -9.63 3.62
CA ILE A 136 4.87 -9.68 2.22
C ILE A 136 5.79 -10.88 2.00
N GLU A 137 6.61 -11.19 3.00
CA GLU A 137 7.51 -12.34 3.00
C GLU A 137 6.72 -13.65 2.93
N ALA A 138 5.52 -13.71 3.51
CA ALA A 138 4.61 -14.84 3.38
C ALA A 138 3.94 -14.94 1.99
N TYR A 139 3.83 -13.84 1.24
CA TYR A 139 3.17 -13.79 -0.07
C TYR A 139 4.00 -12.99 -1.10
N PRO A 140 5.23 -13.44 -1.42
CA PRO A 140 6.19 -12.63 -2.18
C PRO A 140 5.75 -12.36 -3.62
N GLU A 141 4.89 -13.22 -4.17
CA GLU A 141 4.36 -13.10 -5.53
C GLU A 141 3.14 -12.16 -5.65
N SER A 142 2.62 -11.64 -4.52
CA SER A 142 1.47 -10.73 -4.56
C SER A 142 1.89 -9.33 -5.00
N LEU A 143 1.42 -8.92 -6.18
CA LEU A 143 1.67 -7.59 -6.73
C LEU A 143 1.06 -6.51 -5.83
N GLU A 144 -0.22 -6.66 -5.50
CA GLU A 144 -0.97 -5.64 -4.77
C GLU A 144 -0.46 -5.46 -3.35
N LEU A 145 -0.16 -6.55 -2.64
CA LEU A 145 0.34 -6.49 -1.27
C LEU A 145 1.71 -5.79 -1.20
N ARG A 146 2.62 -6.14 -2.13
CA ARG A 146 3.92 -5.50 -2.25
C ARG A 146 3.79 -4.02 -2.61
N PHE A 147 2.92 -3.70 -3.54
CA PHE A 147 2.65 -2.31 -3.93
C PHE A 147 2.13 -1.49 -2.74
N MET A 148 1.22 -2.05 -1.94
CA MET A 148 0.68 -1.35 -0.76
C MET A 148 1.76 -1.06 0.28
N ARG A 149 2.62 -2.04 0.60
CA ARG A 149 3.76 -1.80 1.50
C ARG A 149 4.70 -0.74 0.95
N PHE A 150 5.08 -0.86 -0.31
CA PHE A 150 5.93 0.12 -0.98
C PHE A 150 5.33 1.53 -0.91
N ALA A 151 4.07 1.68 -1.31
CA ALA A 151 3.39 2.97 -1.35
C ALA A 151 3.23 3.59 0.04
N PHE A 152 3.04 2.77 1.08
CA PHE A 152 3.00 3.23 2.46
C PHE A 152 4.40 3.62 2.97
N TYR A 153 5.36 2.70 2.90
CA TYR A 153 6.70 2.88 3.48
C TYR A 153 7.52 3.96 2.77
N SER A 154 7.37 4.15 1.46
CA SER A 154 8.12 5.18 0.72
C SER A 154 7.75 6.62 1.14
N GLN A 155 6.63 6.79 1.83
CA GLN A 155 6.16 8.08 2.33
C GLN A 155 6.57 8.33 3.78
N LEU A 156 7.09 7.31 4.49
CA LEU A 156 7.48 7.44 5.88
C LEU A 156 8.87 8.07 6.01
N PRO A 157 9.08 8.98 6.99
CA PRO A 157 10.40 9.45 7.36
C PRO A 157 11.34 8.29 7.75
N GLY A 158 12.64 8.45 7.50
CA GLY A 158 13.64 7.41 7.76
C GLY A 158 13.72 6.94 9.22
N LEU A 159 13.28 7.76 10.19
CA LEU A 159 13.24 7.41 11.61
C LEU A 159 12.36 6.19 11.95
N PHE A 160 11.44 5.81 11.06
CA PHE A 160 10.60 4.61 11.24
C PHE A 160 11.33 3.30 10.89
N GLY A 161 12.57 3.36 10.37
CA GLY A 161 13.40 2.17 10.17
C GLY A 161 12.97 1.24 9.02
N VAL A 162 11.99 1.64 8.21
CA VAL A 162 11.42 0.80 7.14
C VAL A 162 12.12 0.92 5.78
N GLY A 163 13.19 1.73 5.69
CA GLY A 163 13.85 2.03 4.43
C GLY A 163 14.42 0.81 3.69
N SER A 164 14.85 -0.22 4.44
CA SER A 164 15.37 -1.47 3.88
C SER A 164 14.36 -2.27 3.05
N PHE A 165 13.06 -2.02 3.23
CA PHE A 165 11.99 -2.67 2.47
C PHE A 165 11.61 -1.90 1.19
N VAL A 166 11.87 -0.59 1.15
CA VAL A 166 11.40 0.29 0.07
C VAL A 166 12.09 -0.01 -1.26
N ASP A 167 13.42 -0.10 -1.27
CA ASP A 167 14.19 -0.32 -2.50
C ASP A 167 13.96 -1.70 -3.13
N PRO A 168 13.96 -2.82 -2.37
CA PRO A 168 13.62 -4.12 -2.93
C PRO A 168 12.21 -4.17 -3.54
N ASP A 169 11.21 -3.57 -2.88
CA ASP A 169 9.85 -3.55 -3.42
C ASP A 169 9.77 -2.69 -4.69
N ARG A 170 10.39 -1.50 -4.68
CA ARG A 170 10.45 -0.60 -5.84
C ARG A 170 11.05 -1.29 -7.07
N ALA A 171 12.14 -2.02 -6.88
CA ALA A 171 12.87 -2.67 -7.97
C ALA A 171 12.09 -3.84 -8.60
N LEU A 172 11.29 -4.57 -7.80
CA LEU A 172 10.52 -5.74 -8.25
C LEU A 172 9.20 -5.39 -8.94
N LEU A 173 8.53 -4.33 -8.48
CA LEU A 173 7.19 -3.96 -8.96
C LEU A 173 7.09 -3.77 -10.50
N PRO A 174 8.05 -3.12 -11.20
CA PRO A 174 7.99 -2.97 -12.65
C PRO A 174 7.96 -4.33 -13.38
N ASP A 175 8.73 -5.30 -12.90
CA ASP A 175 8.78 -6.63 -13.53
C ASP A 175 7.49 -7.41 -13.27
N MET A 176 6.94 -7.33 -12.05
CA MET A 176 5.64 -7.94 -11.71
C MET A 176 4.52 -7.36 -12.58
N LEU A 177 4.50 -6.03 -12.76
CA LEU A 177 3.53 -5.33 -13.60
C LEU A 177 3.68 -5.70 -15.09
N ALA A 178 4.91 -5.79 -15.61
CA ALA A 178 5.17 -6.15 -17.00
C ALA A 178 4.78 -7.60 -17.32
N GLN A 179 5.05 -8.51 -16.39
CA GLN A 179 4.69 -9.93 -16.49
C GLN A 179 3.17 -10.14 -16.43
N GLY A 180 2.46 -9.30 -15.66
CA GLY A 180 1.00 -9.36 -15.55
C GLY A 180 0.47 -10.68 -14.97
N LYS A 181 1.28 -11.38 -14.18
CA LYS A 181 0.96 -12.71 -13.63
C LYS A 181 -0.16 -12.67 -12.60
N ASP A 182 -0.30 -11.56 -11.88
CA ASP A 182 -1.39 -11.39 -10.92
C ASP A 182 -2.69 -11.01 -11.65
N LYS A 183 -3.49 -12.02 -12.01
CA LYS A 183 -4.78 -11.86 -12.68
C LYS A 183 -5.89 -11.36 -11.74
N ARG A 184 -5.67 -11.40 -10.42
CA ARG A 184 -6.66 -10.93 -9.43
C ARG A 184 -6.65 -9.41 -9.29
N VAL A 185 -5.59 -8.76 -9.73
CA VAL A 185 -5.50 -7.31 -9.87
C VAL A 185 -6.01 -6.90 -11.25
N PRO A 186 -7.13 -6.14 -11.35
CA PRO A 186 -7.65 -5.65 -12.62
C PRO A 186 -6.64 -4.76 -13.33
N ASP A 187 -6.66 -4.76 -14.66
CA ASP A 187 -5.72 -3.97 -15.46
C ASP A 187 -5.86 -2.46 -15.21
N SER A 188 -7.08 -1.97 -14.90
CA SER A 188 -7.29 -0.59 -14.44
C SER A 188 -6.54 -0.27 -13.15
N HIS A 189 -6.56 -1.19 -12.18
CA HIS A 189 -5.87 -1.01 -10.90
C HIS A 189 -4.35 -1.10 -11.07
N LYS A 190 -3.85 -1.97 -11.95
CA LYS A 190 -2.42 -1.99 -12.33
C LYS A 190 -1.98 -0.67 -12.96
N LEU A 191 -2.82 -0.07 -13.81
CA LEU A 191 -2.54 1.25 -14.39
C LEU A 191 -2.48 2.35 -13.33
N GLU A 192 -3.34 2.31 -12.32
CA GLU A 192 -3.27 3.22 -11.17
C GLU A 192 -1.96 3.06 -10.40
N MET A 193 -1.54 1.82 -10.12
CA MET A 193 -0.24 1.54 -9.50
C MET A 193 0.92 2.11 -10.31
N ILE A 194 0.95 1.87 -11.63
CA ILE A 194 1.99 2.39 -12.53
C ILE A 194 2.02 3.92 -12.51
N ASN A 195 0.86 4.56 -12.61
CA ASN A 195 0.75 6.02 -12.61
C ASN A 195 1.24 6.61 -11.30
N TRP A 196 0.92 5.98 -10.17
CA TRP A 196 1.42 6.38 -8.86
C TRP A 196 2.94 6.20 -8.78
N MET A 197 3.49 5.04 -9.19
CA MET A 197 4.94 4.80 -9.17
C MET A 197 5.70 5.82 -10.01
N LEU A 198 5.24 6.11 -11.24
CA LEU A 198 5.87 7.09 -12.13
C LEU A 198 5.88 8.51 -11.54
N LYS A 199 4.93 8.82 -10.66
CA LYS A 199 4.77 10.15 -10.08
C LYS A 199 5.48 10.29 -8.73
N ASP A 200 5.20 9.37 -7.82
CA ASP A 200 5.55 9.47 -6.40
C ASP A 200 6.58 8.41 -5.97
N GLY A 201 6.69 7.30 -6.72
CA GLY A 201 7.58 6.16 -6.42
C GLY A 201 9.05 6.38 -6.76
N LYS A 202 9.42 7.52 -7.34
CA LYS A 202 10.81 7.89 -7.72
C LYS A 202 11.57 6.77 -8.46
N PRO A 203 11.02 6.20 -9.53
CA PRO A 203 11.70 5.16 -10.29
C PRO A 203 12.93 5.72 -10.99
N ASP A 204 13.95 4.89 -11.17
CA ASP A 204 15.09 5.21 -12.03
C ASP A 204 14.69 5.20 -13.53
N LYS A 205 15.65 5.47 -14.43
CA LYS A 205 15.39 5.51 -15.88
C LYS A 205 14.96 4.16 -16.45
N THR A 206 15.55 3.07 -15.94
CA THR A 206 15.29 1.70 -16.39
C THR A 206 13.91 1.24 -15.92
N GLU A 207 13.57 1.49 -14.65
CA GLU A 207 12.27 1.26 -14.05
C GLU A 207 11.18 2.09 -14.75
N THR A 208 11.43 3.38 -15.01
CA THR A 208 10.51 4.26 -15.75
C THR A 208 10.19 3.70 -17.13
N THR A 209 11.20 3.21 -17.85
CA THR A 209 11.03 2.62 -19.18
C THR A 209 10.16 1.37 -19.12
N ARG A 210 10.43 0.49 -18.14
CA ARG A 210 9.64 -0.74 -17.91
C ARG A 210 8.19 -0.43 -17.53
N LEU A 211 7.96 0.51 -16.63
CA LEU A 211 6.63 0.95 -16.21
C LEU A 211 5.81 1.52 -17.37
N LYS A 212 6.41 2.36 -18.22
CA LYS A 212 5.74 2.90 -19.42
C LYS A 212 5.39 1.80 -20.42
N ALA A 213 6.29 0.85 -20.66
CA ALA A 213 6.02 -0.29 -21.54
C ALA A 213 4.87 -1.16 -21.01
N ALA A 214 4.85 -1.41 -19.70
CA ALA A 214 3.75 -2.12 -19.03
C ALA A 214 2.42 -1.37 -19.19
N ALA A 215 2.40 -0.04 -18.99
CA ALA A 215 1.20 0.78 -19.18
C ALA A 215 0.66 0.72 -20.61
N THR A 216 1.54 0.82 -21.62
CA THR A 216 1.15 0.69 -23.03
C THR A 216 0.53 -0.68 -23.32
N LYS A 217 1.10 -1.77 -22.78
CA LYS A 217 0.57 -3.13 -22.95
C LYS A 217 -0.80 -3.32 -22.30
N LEU A 218 -1.04 -2.67 -21.16
CA LEU A 218 -2.33 -2.73 -20.45
C LEU A 218 -3.40 -1.87 -21.12
N GLY A 219 -3.05 -0.69 -21.65
CA GLY A 219 -4.00 0.21 -22.31
C GLY A 219 -4.35 -0.14 -23.76
N GLY A 220 -3.60 -1.06 -24.39
CA GLY A 220 -3.87 -1.55 -25.74
C GLY A 220 -4.75 -2.80 -25.83
N ARG A 221 -5.34 -3.23 -24.70
CA ARG A 221 -6.25 -4.38 -24.59
C ARG A 221 -7.68 -3.91 -24.39
#